data_AF-A0A3P1ZCT8-F1
#
_entry.id   AF-A0A3P1ZCT8-F1
#
_cell.length_a   1.000
_cell.length_b   1.000
_cell.length_c   1.000
_cell.angle_alpha   90.00
_cell.angle_beta   90.00
_cell.angle_gamma   90.00
#
_symmetry.space_group_name_H-M   'P 1'
#
loop_
_entity.id
_entity.type
_entity.pdbx_description
1 polymer ?
#
loop_
_entity_poly.entity_id
_entity_poly.type
_entity_poly.pdbx_seq_one_letter_code
_entity_poly.pdbx_strand_id
1 'polypeptide(L)'
;MTKYKHLTLSDRNDIQLGLERGESFKAIGKTILKDPTTVSKEVKRNRQVRTSTSDGLPCPLLDKAPFVCNGCPKRRQNCGYKKIFYLAKQVQKQYEQTLVEAREGTP
;
A
#
# COMPACT_ATOMS: atom_id res chain seq x y z
N MET A 1 12.33 21.86 9.54
CA MET A 1 11.60 20.67 9.05
C MET A 1 10.72 21.08 7.87
N THR A 2 10.95 20.54 6.67
CA THR A 2 10.12 20.86 5.49
C THR A 2 8.79 20.11 5.57
N LYS A 3 7.72 20.86 5.80
CA LYS A 3 6.36 20.44 6.16
C LYS A 3 5.66 19.51 5.14
N TYR A 4 6.24 19.27 3.96
CA TYR A 4 5.58 18.58 2.83
C TYR A 4 6.52 17.70 1.99
N LYS A 5 7.40 16.90 2.62
CA LYS A 5 8.19 15.91 1.86
C LYS A 5 7.34 14.73 1.43
N HIS A 6 7.30 14.47 0.12
CA HIS A 6 6.75 13.25 -0.47
C HIS A 6 7.39 12.00 0.13
N LEU A 7 6.64 10.90 0.15
CA LEU A 7 7.18 9.59 0.49
C LEU A 7 8.24 9.21 -0.55
N THR A 8 9.39 8.76 -0.07
CA THR A 8 10.46 8.21 -0.88
C THR A 8 10.20 6.73 -1.19
N LEU A 9 10.96 6.15 -2.13
CA LEU A 9 10.91 4.71 -2.37
C LEU A 9 11.29 3.91 -1.11
N SER A 10 12.24 4.41 -0.31
CA SER A 10 12.61 3.78 0.97
C SER A 10 11.42 3.73 1.91
N ASP A 11 10.74 4.87 2.11
CA ASP A 11 9.56 4.94 2.98
C ASP A 11 8.49 3.94 2.52
N ARG A 12 8.28 3.80 1.21
CA ARG A 12 7.31 2.84 0.65
C ARG A 12 7.73 1.40 0.89
N ASN A 13 9.02 1.08 0.78
CA ASN A 13 9.53 -0.26 1.09
C ASN A 13 9.35 -0.58 2.57
N ASP A 14 9.62 0.38 3.46
CA ASP A 14 9.42 0.22 4.91
C ASP A 14 7.94 0.02 5.26
N ILE A 15 7.02 0.75 4.58
CA ILE A 15 5.58 0.51 4.69
C ILE A 15 5.23 -0.92 4.25
N GLN A 16 5.71 -1.37 3.09
CA GLN A 16 5.43 -2.73 2.61
C GLN A 16 5.92 -3.80 3.60
N LEU A 17 7.13 -3.65 4.12
CA LEU A 17 7.73 -4.60 5.06
C LEU A 17 6.97 -4.62 6.39
N GLY A 18 6.63 -3.46 6.94
CA GLY A 18 5.81 -3.36 8.16
C GLY A 18 4.43 -4.01 7.99
N LEU A 19 3.80 -3.84 6.83
CA LEU A 19 2.53 -4.50 6.50
C LEU A 19 2.66 -6.03 6.41
N GLU A 20 3.77 -6.54 5.87
CA GLU A 20 4.06 -7.98 5.80
C GLU A 20 4.31 -8.58 7.18
N ARG A 21 4.89 -7.80 8.11
CA ARG A 21 5.10 -8.17 9.52
C ARG A 21 3.85 -8.02 10.38
N GLY A 22 2.77 -7.43 9.87
CA GLY A 22 1.55 -7.18 10.63
C GLY A 22 1.67 -6.01 11.62
N GLU A 23 2.60 -5.08 11.38
CA GLU A 23 2.78 -3.90 12.22
C GLU A 23 1.59 -2.93 12.07
N SER A 24 1.28 -2.20 13.15
CA SER A 24 0.27 -1.14 13.11
C SER A 24 0.75 0.08 12.31
N PHE A 25 -0.17 0.85 11.72
CA PHE A 25 0.20 2.12 11.05
C PHE A 25 0.94 3.10 11.97
N LYS A 26 0.70 3.02 13.29
CA LYS A 26 1.43 3.83 14.27
C LYS A 26 2.91 3.45 14.35
N ALA A 27 3.19 2.14 14.38
CA ALA A 27 4.57 1.64 14.39
C ALA A 27 5.28 1.99 13.09
N ILE A 28 4.65 1.71 11.94
CA ILE A 28 5.20 2.00 10.62
C ILE A 28 5.47 3.51 10.46
N GLY A 29 4.52 4.36 10.84
CA GLY A 29 4.68 5.82 10.79
C GLY A 29 5.85 6.32 11.63
N LYS A 30 6.06 5.73 12.83
CA LYS A 30 7.23 6.04 13.66
C LYS A 30 8.55 5.67 12.96
N THR A 31 8.60 4.52 12.28
CA THR A 31 9.80 4.07 11.55
C THR A 31 10.19 5.02 10.42
N ILE A 32 9.23 5.45 9.60
CA ILE A 32 9.47 6.35 8.46
C ILE A 32 9.41 7.84 8.82
N LEU A 33 9.25 8.17 10.10
CA LEU A 33 9.07 9.54 10.61
C LEU A 33 7.91 10.29 9.92
N LYS A 34 6.77 9.62 9.75
CA LYS A 34 5.53 10.18 9.20
C LYS A 34 4.35 9.94 10.13
N ASP A 35 3.32 10.76 9.97
CA ASP A 35 2.07 10.59 10.70
C ASP A 35 1.40 9.25 10.31
N PRO A 36 0.80 8.50 11.27
CA PRO A 36 0.12 7.24 10.98
C PRO A 36 -1.01 7.39 9.96
N THR A 37 -1.66 8.56 9.88
CA THR A 37 -2.67 8.84 8.86
C THR A 37 -2.06 8.97 7.46
N THR A 38 -0.81 9.42 7.33
CA THR A 38 -0.08 9.38 6.05
C THR A 38 0.07 7.96 5.56
N VAL A 39 0.51 7.04 6.45
CA VAL A 39 0.61 5.61 6.12
C VAL A 39 -0.76 5.04 5.75
N SER A 40 -1.80 5.31 6.54
CA SER A 40 -3.14 4.82 6.22
C SER A 40 -3.66 5.33 4.87
N LYS A 41 -3.42 6.60 4.52
CA LYS A 41 -3.87 7.19 3.26
C LYS A 41 -3.11 6.60 2.07
N GLU A 42 -1.79 6.47 2.21
CA GLU A 42 -0.92 5.84 1.21
C GLU A 42 -1.35 4.41 0.90
N VAL A 43 -1.57 3.59 1.94
CA VAL A 43 -1.98 2.20 1.77
C VAL A 43 -3.36 2.09 1.15
N LYS A 44 -4.32 2.91 1.58
CA LYS A 44 -5.69 2.90 1.03
C LYS A 44 -5.74 3.33 -0.44
N ARG A 45 -4.97 4.36 -0.83
CA ARG A 45 -4.96 4.90 -2.19
C ARG A 45 -4.32 3.94 -3.18
N ASN A 46 -3.27 3.25 -2.77
CA ASN A 46 -2.43 2.46 -3.68
C ASN A 46 -2.62 0.94 -3.52
N ARG A 47 -3.85 0.53 -3.20
CA ARG A 47 -4.24 -0.89 -3.12
C ARG A 47 -4.29 -1.51 -4.51
N GLN A 48 -3.59 -2.62 -4.70
CA GLN A 48 -3.48 -3.31 -5.99
C GLN A 48 -4.10 -4.69 -5.92
N VAL A 49 -5.06 -4.96 -6.80
CA VAL A 49 -5.69 -6.28 -6.94
C VAL A 49 -4.71 -7.21 -7.64
N ARG A 50 -4.49 -8.42 -7.10
CA ARG A 50 -3.69 -9.44 -7.77
C ARG A 50 -4.53 -10.12 -8.86
N THR A 51 -4.09 -10.02 -10.11
CA THR A 51 -4.81 -10.51 -11.31
C THR A 51 -5.16 -12.00 -11.27
N SER A 52 -4.41 -12.81 -10.53
CA SER A 52 -4.60 -14.27 -10.46
C SER A 52 -5.77 -14.73 -9.58
N THR A 53 -6.40 -13.84 -8.81
CA THR A 53 -7.66 -14.20 -8.15
C THR A 53 -8.79 -13.92 -9.13
N SER A 54 -9.33 -14.99 -9.74
CA SER A 54 -10.65 -15.03 -10.39
C SER A 54 -11.70 -14.39 -9.48
N ASP A 55 -12.86 -14.00 -10.02
CA ASP A 55 -14.00 -13.24 -9.45
C ASP A 55 -14.55 -13.71 -8.08
N GLY A 56 -13.65 -13.84 -7.11
CA GLY A 56 -13.91 -14.23 -5.75
C GLY A 56 -14.48 -13.05 -4.99
N LEU A 57 -15.26 -13.38 -3.96
CA LEU A 57 -15.87 -12.41 -3.08
C LEU A 57 -14.80 -11.49 -2.44
N PRO A 58 -15.17 -10.25 -2.06
CA PRO A 58 -14.29 -9.41 -1.27
C PRO A 58 -13.93 -10.08 0.06
N CYS A 59 -12.67 -9.96 0.48
CA CYS A 59 -12.23 -10.55 1.73
C CYS A 59 -12.72 -9.69 2.91
N PRO A 60 -13.50 -10.23 3.88
CA PRO A 60 -14.03 -9.47 5.01
C PRO A 60 -12.94 -8.94 5.97
N LEU A 61 -11.73 -9.50 5.88
CA LEU A 61 -10.58 -9.00 6.66
C LEU A 61 -10.06 -7.65 6.15
N LEU A 62 -10.43 -7.25 4.93
CA LEU A 62 -9.98 -5.99 4.34
C LEU A 62 -10.85 -4.79 4.72
N ASP A 63 -11.97 -5.02 5.42
CA ASP A 63 -12.79 -3.95 6.01
C ASP A 63 -12.10 -3.28 7.21
N LYS A 64 -11.06 -3.93 7.75
CA LYS A 64 -10.26 -3.44 8.87
C LYS A 64 -8.83 -3.15 8.40
N ALA A 65 -8.13 -2.32 9.17
CA ALA A 65 -6.70 -2.10 8.95
C ALA A 65 -5.93 -3.44 8.99
N PRO A 66 -4.97 -3.67 8.09
CA PRO A 66 -4.37 -2.69 7.18
C PRO A 66 -4.99 -2.56 5.78
N PHE A 67 -6.21 -3.09 5.55
CA PHE A 67 -6.92 -3.06 4.25
C PHE A 67 -6.22 -3.79 3.10
N VAL A 68 -5.17 -4.56 3.40
CA VAL A 68 -4.37 -5.32 2.43
C VAL A 68 -4.01 -6.70 2.96
N CYS A 69 -3.73 -7.62 2.06
CA CYS A 69 -3.40 -9.01 2.34
C CYS A 69 -1.91 -9.25 2.64
N ASN A 70 -1.06 -8.21 2.67
CA ASN A 70 0.40 -8.34 2.84
C ASN A 70 0.78 -9.23 4.03
N GLY A 71 0.21 -8.97 5.20
CA GLY A 71 0.40 -9.76 6.43
C GLY A 71 -0.73 -10.74 6.75
N CYS A 72 -1.59 -11.09 5.77
CA CYS A 72 -2.73 -11.97 6.05
C CYS A 72 -2.26 -13.41 6.38
N PRO A 73 -2.70 -14.03 7.49
CA PRO A 73 -2.28 -15.38 7.86
C PRO A 73 -2.77 -16.43 6.85
N LYS A 74 -3.90 -16.17 6.20
CA LYS A 74 -4.46 -17.02 5.13
C LYS A 74 -3.86 -16.74 3.75
N ARG A 75 -2.90 -15.81 3.61
CA ARG A 75 -2.32 -15.39 2.32
C ARG A 75 -1.70 -16.55 1.54
N ARG A 76 -0.94 -17.42 2.23
CA ARG A 76 -0.23 -18.57 1.65
C ARG A 76 -1.07 -19.86 1.64
N GLN A 77 -2.29 -19.79 2.17
CA GLN A 77 -3.26 -20.87 2.13
C GLN A 77 -4.13 -20.76 0.85
N ASN A 78 -5.00 -21.74 0.61
CA ASN A 78 -6.04 -21.69 -0.44
C ASN A 78 -7.16 -20.69 -0.10
N CYS A 79 -6.80 -19.41 0.08
CA CYS A 79 -7.73 -18.31 0.23
C CYS A 79 -8.36 -17.96 -1.13
N GLY A 80 -9.65 -18.21 -1.26
CA GLY A 80 -10.46 -17.97 -2.47
C GLY A 80 -11.04 -16.55 -2.59
N TYR A 81 -10.74 -15.64 -1.67
CA TYR A 81 -11.18 -14.25 -1.77
C TYR A 81 -10.30 -13.44 -2.71
N LYS A 82 -10.84 -12.32 -3.23
CA LYS A 82 -10.08 -11.33 -4.00
C LYS A 82 -8.91 -10.78 -3.17
N LYS A 83 -7.69 -10.93 -3.69
CA LYS A 83 -6.47 -10.53 -2.97
C LYS A 83 -6.05 -9.12 -3.36
N ILE A 84 -5.81 -8.29 -2.35
CA ILE A 84 -5.38 -6.90 -2.51
C ILE A 84 -4.06 -6.72 -1.77
N PHE A 85 -3.07 -6.12 -2.41
CA PHE A 85 -1.74 -5.90 -1.84
C PHE A 85 -1.28 -4.45 -1.98
N TYR A 86 -0.40 -4.04 -1.09
CA TYR A 86 0.43 -2.85 -1.26
C TYR A 86 1.81 -3.29 -1.75
N LEU A 87 2.24 -2.80 -2.92
CA LEU A 87 3.50 -3.18 -3.57
C LEU A 87 4.33 -1.94 -3.87
N ALA A 88 5.31 -1.63 -3.01
CA ALA A 88 6.04 -0.38 -2.95
C ALA A 88 6.63 0.05 -4.30
N LYS A 89 7.26 -0.88 -5.02
CA LYS A 89 7.85 -0.63 -6.34
C LYS A 89 6.81 -0.19 -7.38
N GLN A 90 5.63 -0.82 -7.38
CA GLN A 90 4.57 -0.45 -8.31
C GLN A 90 3.96 0.91 -7.93
N VAL A 91 3.79 1.17 -6.64
CA VAL A 91 3.30 2.48 -6.15
C VAL A 91 4.26 3.60 -6.52
N GLN A 92 5.56 3.40 -6.34
CA GLN A 92 6.59 4.37 -6.75
C GLN A 92 6.53 4.63 -8.25
N LYS A 93 6.48 3.56 -9.07
CA LYS A 93 6.38 3.67 -10.53
C LYS A 93 5.15 4.47 -10.96
N GLN A 94 3.99 4.22 -10.35
CA GLN A 94 2.76 4.97 -10.63
C GLN A 94 2.90 6.45 -10.24
N TYR A 95 3.51 6.74 -9.09
CA TYR A 95 3.77 8.11 -8.66
C TYR A 95 4.67 8.87 -9.65
N GLU A 96 5.75 8.24 -10.11
CA GLU A 96 6.66 8.81 -11.11
C GLU A 96 5.95 9.04 -12.45
N GLN A 97 5.13 8.08 -12.89
CA GLN A 97 4.33 8.22 -14.10
C GLN A 97 3.36 9.41 -14.01
N THR A 98 2.62 9.55 -12.91
CA THR A 98 1.74 10.70 -12.69
C THR A 98 2.49 12.03 -12.72
N LEU A 99 3.73 12.08 -12.23
CA LEU A 99 4.56 13.29 -12.31
C LEU A 99 4.98 13.64 -13.75
N VAL A 100 5.21 12.63 -14.60
CA VAL A 100 5.51 12.83 -16.02
C VAL A 100 4.26 13.35 -16.73
N GLU A 101 3.13 12.66 -16.59
CA GLU A 101 1.85 13.04 -17.20
C GLU A 101 1.43 14.48 -16.82
N ALA A 102 1.64 14.88 -15.57
CA ALA A 102 1.33 16.24 -15.12
C ALA A 102 2.19 17.34 -15.78
N ARG A 103 3.37 17.00 -16.30
CA ARG A 103 4.29 17.94 -16.97
C ARG A 103 4.09 18.01 -18.48
N GLU A 104 3.56 16.94 -19.08
CA GLU A 104 3.31 16.87 -20.52
C GLU A 104 2.08 17.68 -20.95
N GLY A 105 1.14 17.94 -20.02
CA GLY A 105 -0.10 18.66 -20.31
C GLY A 105 -1.09 17.79 -21.08
N THR A 106 -2.40 17.99 -20.86
CA THR A 106 -3.45 17.33 -21.66
C THR A 106 -3.49 17.94 -23.07
N PRO A 107 -3.63 17.15 -24.15
CA PRO A 107 -3.77 17.65 -25.52
C PRO A 107 -4.95 18.60 -25.70
#